data_AF-A0A250X7M4-F1
#
_entry.id   AF-A0A250X7M4-F1
#
_cell.length_a   1.000
_cell.length_b   1.000
_cell.length_c   1.000
_cell.angle_alpha   90.00
_cell.angle_beta   90.00
_cell.angle_gamma   90.00
#
_symmetry.space_group_name_H-M   'P 1'
#
loop_
_entity.id
_entity.type
_entity.pdbx_description
1 polymer ?
#
loop_
_entity_poly.entity_id
_entity_poly.type
_entity_poly.pdbx_seq_one_letter_code
_entity_poly.pdbx_strand_id
1 'polypeptide(L)'
;MISSVNIKGNLVRYHKQCRHQGMRKCDNPRLAVATTHSQLHSEINDHEQTDIKTARVVVISTPACPYCSAAKNALASEGIEFNEIDVSQEDQVPLRALVQEITGRKTVPQIFLKGSSIGGSDDLARMLEDGSFQTLLATEPADTPALPARLMEEAVASKDRNEKKAQEAAKRETERSGLVNICAAMSDSTSGLERVQRDSRGVKVPAFTGRQLVNWLMKEQESVKNREEAAALARAFIENNLISALYEPGSHERGPSSSFIDSDNEWFMLVSEAPAPKPGQALNTHYWWSRTETRHANQVAAELRQLILELYSKYLSPDGRSVDYKRMGEDPLFRKYVNATAELQQVDIEPLSSIELTALFINLYNALIIHALVVLGTDMLSNASTRSRFFTCAKYCIGGNEYTADDMENGVLRGNRPAASNIWSILGLPQFSKGQFPHKADPRRVKVADVLDPRIHFALVCGAKSCPPIKLYTADNLDEGLNAAGEAFCGSEIEVDKVQRVVRMSKIFKWYASDFGANQTERLRWLLPFLKGRAYEELQELLKGRHTIKIVYKEYDWSVNSS
;
A
#
# COMPACT_ATOMS: atom_id res chain seq x y z
N MET A 1 -45.31 -17.70 -21.93
CA MET A 1 -45.99 -16.72 -22.80
C MET A 1 -45.29 -15.39 -22.64
N ILE A 2 -44.75 -14.89 -23.74
CA ILE A 2 -43.99 -13.64 -23.85
C ILE A 2 -44.99 -12.48 -23.88
N SER A 3 -44.73 -11.41 -23.13
CA SER A 3 -45.38 -10.11 -23.32
C SER A 3 -44.32 -9.02 -23.36
N SER A 4 -44.12 -8.52 -24.58
CA SER A 4 -43.27 -7.43 -25.02
C SER A 4 -43.68 -6.07 -24.47
N VAL A 5 -42.70 -5.25 -24.06
CA VAL A 5 -42.84 -3.79 -24.00
C VAL A 5 -41.82 -3.18 -24.95
N ASN A 6 -42.31 -2.27 -25.77
CA ASN A 6 -41.74 -1.71 -26.98
C ASN A 6 -41.33 -0.26 -26.68
N ILE A 7 -40.08 0.13 -26.94
CA ILE A 7 -39.66 1.54 -26.85
C ILE A 7 -39.03 1.93 -28.20
N LYS A 8 -39.72 2.85 -28.90
CA LYS A 8 -39.30 3.49 -30.15
C LYS A 8 -39.11 5.01 -29.93
N GLY A 9 -38.11 5.57 -30.61
CA GLY A 9 -37.94 7.01 -30.92
C GLY A 9 -36.90 7.70 -30.02
N ASN A 10 -35.88 8.41 -30.49
CA ASN A 10 -35.72 9.19 -31.72
C ASN A 10 -34.24 9.22 -32.17
N LEU A 11 -34.02 8.99 -33.47
CA LEU A 11 -32.73 9.20 -34.16
C LEU A 11 -32.88 10.39 -35.11
N VAL A 12 -32.19 11.49 -34.82
CA VAL A 12 -32.07 12.65 -35.71
C VAL A 12 -30.93 12.41 -36.69
N ARG A 13 -31.22 12.65 -37.98
CA ARG A 13 -30.36 12.49 -39.16
C ARG A 13 -29.19 13.46 -39.17
N TYR A 14 -28.00 12.98 -39.54
CA TYR A 14 -27.04 13.72 -40.37
C TYR A 14 -26.44 12.77 -41.42
N HIS A 15 -26.54 13.14 -42.70
CA HIS A 15 -25.97 12.40 -43.82
C HIS A 15 -25.36 13.36 -44.84
N LYS A 16 -24.31 12.85 -45.51
CA LYS A 16 -23.45 13.41 -46.58
C LYS A 16 -22.23 14.17 -46.06
N GLN A 17 -20.99 13.91 -46.51
CA GLN A 17 -20.57 13.47 -47.85
C GLN A 17 -19.11 12.96 -47.80
N CYS A 18 -18.80 11.79 -48.34
CA CYS A 18 -17.45 11.45 -48.82
C CYS A 18 -17.51 10.29 -49.84
N ARG A 19 -17.18 10.61 -51.10
CA ARG A 19 -16.84 9.67 -52.18
C ARG A 19 -15.56 10.23 -52.80
N HIS A 20 -14.45 9.49 -52.73
CA HIS A 20 -13.66 9.01 -53.86
C HIS A 20 -12.24 8.56 -53.45
N GLN A 21 -11.82 7.51 -54.17
CA GLN A 21 -10.48 6.93 -54.29
C GLN A 21 -10.03 5.99 -53.16
N GLY A 22 -9.76 4.75 -53.57
CA GLY A 22 -9.57 3.61 -52.70
C GLY A 22 -8.13 3.42 -52.25
N MET A 23 -8.02 2.87 -51.05
CA MET A 23 -6.98 1.94 -50.63
C MET A 23 -7.46 1.32 -49.31
N ARG A 24 -7.33 -0.01 -49.19
CA ARG A 24 -7.83 -0.81 -48.07
C ARG A 24 -7.18 -0.34 -46.76
N LYS A 25 -8.01 0.08 -45.80
CA LYS A 25 -7.66 0.24 -44.39
C LYS A 25 -8.72 -0.46 -43.53
N CYS A 26 -8.22 -0.97 -42.42
CA CYS A 26 -8.89 -1.69 -41.37
C CYS A 26 -10.08 -0.95 -40.74
N ASP A 27 -10.77 -1.72 -39.90
CA ASP A 27 -11.60 -1.30 -38.77
C ASP A 27 -13.12 -1.18 -39.01
N ASN A 28 -13.82 -2.08 -38.33
CA ASN A 28 -15.26 -2.10 -38.13
C ASN A 28 -15.55 -1.52 -36.73
N PRO A 29 -16.04 -0.27 -36.58
CA PRO A 29 -16.29 0.31 -35.28
C PRO A 29 -17.78 0.14 -34.92
N ARG A 30 -18.19 -1.07 -34.54
CA ARG A 30 -19.48 -1.35 -33.88
C ARG A 30 -19.42 -2.61 -33.02
N LEU A 31 -18.65 -2.54 -31.93
CA LEU A 31 -18.78 -3.35 -30.71
C LEU A 31 -17.61 -2.98 -29.78
N ALA A 32 -17.75 -1.90 -29.01
CA ALA A 32 -16.78 -1.55 -27.97
C ALA A 32 -17.42 -0.57 -26.97
N VAL A 33 -18.41 -1.04 -26.21
CA VAL A 33 -18.83 -0.41 -24.95
C VAL A 33 -19.24 -1.55 -24.02
N ALA A 34 -18.72 -1.49 -22.79
CA ALA A 34 -18.85 -2.48 -21.71
C ALA A 34 -17.92 -3.69 -21.81
N THR A 35 -16.62 -3.42 -21.65
CA THR A 35 -15.70 -4.40 -21.09
C THR A 35 -15.13 -3.82 -19.80
N THR A 36 -15.54 -4.39 -18.68
CA THR A 36 -15.15 -3.99 -17.33
C THR A 36 -13.68 -4.29 -17.05
N HIS A 37 -13.10 -3.50 -16.15
CA HIS A 37 -11.71 -3.52 -15.65
C HIS A 37 -11.20 -4.89 -15.15
N SER A 38 -12.05 -5.91 -15.08
CA SER A 38 -11.67 -7.30 -14.74
C SER A 38 -10.97 -8.03 -15.90
N GLN A 39 -11.09 -7.58 -17.15
CA GLN A 39 -10.50 -8.25 -18.32
C GLN A 39 -9.10 -7.74 -18.72
N LEU A 40 -8.64 -6.60 -18.18
CA LEU A 40 -7.28 -6.09 -18.48
C LEU A 40 -6.21 -6.59 -17.51
N HIS A 41 -6.61 -7.19 -16.39
CA HIS A 41 -5.70 -7.93 -15.50
C HIS A 41 -5.59 -9.43 -15.83
N SER A 42 -6.45 -9.97 -16.71
CA SER A 42 -6.41 -11.39 -17.08
C SER A 42 -5.37 -11.71 -18.16
N GLU A 43 -5.04 -10.78 -19.05
CA GLU A 43 -4.24 -11.11 -20.25
C GLU A 43 -2.72 -11.32 -20.01
N ILE A 44 -2.22 -11.27 -18.77
CA ILE A 44 -0.81 -11.63 -18.44
C ILE A 44 -0.70 -12.87 -17.53
N ASN A 45 -1.83 -13.43 -17.04
CA ASN A 45 -1.82 -14.56 -16.10
C ASN A 45 -2.79 -15.70 -16.44
N ASP A 46 -3.36 -15.74 -17.65
CA ASP A 46 -4.26 -16.80 -18.11
C ASP A 46 -3.52 -18.12 -18.45
N HIS A 47 -2.75 -18.66 -17.50
CA HIS A 47 -2.63 -20.11 -17.41
C HIS A 47 -3.86 -20.59 -16.65
N GLU A 48 -4.73 -21.37 -17.32
CA GLU A 48 -5.80 -22.12 -16.66
C GLU A 48 -5.17 -22.90 -15.48
N GLN A 49 -5.40 -22.43 -14.25
CA GLN A 49 -4.88 -23.10 -13.07
C GLN A 49 -5.53 -24.48 -12.99
N THR A 50 -4.75 -25.54 -13.20
CA THR A 50 -5.16 -26.92 -12.89
C THR A 50 -5.72 -26.99 -11.47
N ASP A 51 -6.78 -27.79 -11.26
CA ASP A 51 -7.35 -28.02 -9.92
C ASP A 51 -6.22 -28.47 -8.99
N ILE A 52 -6.04 -27.74 -7.88
CA ILE A 52 -5.00 -27.97 -6.87
C ILE A 52 -4.96 -29.44 -6.42
N LYS A 53 -6.11 -30.13 -6.39
CA LYS A 53 -6.23 -31.55 -6.04
C LYS A 53 -5.55 -32.47 -7.04
N THR A 54 -5.45 -32.05 -8.29
CA THR A 54 -4.90 -32.80 -9.43
C THR A 54 -3.56 -32.24 -9.91
N ALA A 55 -3.14 -31.10 -9.37
CA ALA A 55 -1.90 -30.45 -9.76
C ALA A 55 -0.70 -31.35 -9.45
N ARG A 56 0.16 -31.55 -10.46
CA ARG A 56 1.40 -32.34 -10.34
C ARG A 56 2.55 -31.52 -9.78
N VAL A 57 2.54 -30.21 -10.02
CA VAL A 57 3.48 -29.23 -9.48
C VAL A 57 2.69 -28.11 -8.81
N VAL A 58 3.10 -27.74 -7.59
CA VAL A 58 2.54 -26.59 -6.88
C VAL A 58 3.66 -25.63 -6.49
N VAL A 59 3.43 -24.33 -6.70
CA VAL A 59 4.35 -23.26 -6.32
C VAL A 59 3.68 -22.40 -5.25
N ILE A 60 4.23 -22.41 -4.04
CA ILE A 60 3.87 -21.45 -2.99
C ILE A 60 4.61 -20.14 -3.25
N SER A 61 3.89 -19.03 -3.36
CA SER A 61 4.43 -17.74 -3.81
C SER A 61 3.91 -16.55 -3.00
N THR A 62 4.48 -15.37 -3.27
CA THR A 62 3.88 -14.08 -2.90
C THR A 62 3.98 -13.11 -4.09
N PRO A 63 3.08 -12.12 -4.22
CA PRO A 63 3.15 -11.09 -5.25
C PRO A 63 4.46 -10.31 -5.16
N ALA A 64 4.90 -9.79 -6.31
CA ALA A 64 6.11 -8.96 -6.44
C ALA A 64 7.42 -9.59 -5.92
N CYS A 65 7.48 -10.92 -5.73
CA CYS A 65 8.72 -11.61 -5.41
C CYS A 65 9.49 -11.97 -6.71
N PRO A 66 10.74 -11.49 -6.89
CA PRO A 66 11.52 -11.79 -8.09
C PRO A 66 11.88 -13.27 -8.19
N TYR A 67 12.16 -13.94 -7.06
CA TYR A 67 12.45 -15.39 -7.05
C TYR A 67 11.22 -16.24 -7.39
N CYS A 68 10.02 -15.82 -6.96
CA CYS A 68 8.78 -16.51 -7.36
C CYS A 68 8.56 -16.37 -8.86
N SER A 69 8.78 -15.17 -9.40
CA SER A 69 8.66 -14.92 -10.84
C SER A 69 9.68 -15.73 -11.63
N ALA A 70 10.93 -15.80 -11.17
CA ALA A 70 11.97 -16.61 -11.79
C ALA A 70 11.62 -18.11 -11.81
N ALA A 71 11.16 -18.67 -10.69
CA ALA A 71 10.73 -20.07 -10.61
C ALA A 71 9.55 -20.39 -11.53
N LYS A 72 8.52 -19.54 -11.56
CA LYS A 72 7.36 -19.70 -12.44
C LYS A 72 7.74 -19.61 -13.91
N ASN A 73 8.60 -18.65 -14.27
CA ASN A 73 9.09 -18.51 -15.64
C ASN A 73 9.94 -19.72 -16.06
N ALA A 74 10.75 -20.28 -15.16
CA ALA A 74 11.56 -21.47 -15.44
C ALA A 74 10.70 -22.72 -15.69
N LEU A 75 9.62 -22.92 -14.91
CA LEU A 75 8.65 -23.99 -15.18
C LEU A 75 7.92 -23.77 -16.52
N ALA A 76 7.46 -22.54 -16.76
CA ALA A 76 6.76 -22.19 -17.99
C ALA A 76 7.63 -22.34 -19.25
N SER A 77 8.92 -21.97 -19.18
CA SER A 77 9.85 -22.13 -20.32
C SER A 77 10.10 -23.59 -20.69
N GLU A 78 9.95 -24.49 -19.73
CA GLU A 78 10.08 -25.94 -19.90
C GLU A 78 8.74 -26.60 -20.24
N GLY A 79 7.66 -25.82 -20.40
CA GLY A 79 6.31 -26.33 -20.70
C GLY A 79 5.68 -27.13 -19.56
N ILE A 80 6.12 -26.91 -18.31
CA ILE A 80 5.62 -27.62 -17.14
C ILE A 80 4.44 -26.83 -16.55
N GLU A 81 3.26 -27.45 -16.55
CA GLU A 81 2.08 -26.90 -15.89
C GLU A 81 2.22 -26.97 -14.37
N PHE A 82 1.76 -25.91 -13.68
CA PHE A 82 1.78 -25.83 -12.23
C PHE A 82 0.56 -25.06 -11.71
N ASN A 83 0.19 -25.34 -10.46
CA ASN A 83 -0.75 -24.52 -9.71
C ASN A 83 0.02 -23.56 -8.77
N GLU A 84 -0.40 -22.30 -8.71
CA GLU A 84 0.18 -21.29 -7.83
C GLU A 84 -0.72 -21.06 -6.61
N ILE A 85 -0.10 -21.04 -5.43
CA ILE A 85 -0.75 -20.68 -4.18
C ILE A 85 -0.07 -19.45 -3.61
N ASP A 86 -0.73 -18.31 -3.75
CA ASP A 86 -0.34 -17.07 -3.09
C ASP A 86 -0.57 -17.21 -1.58
N VAL A 87 0.45 -16.89 -0.77
CA VAL A 87 0.40 -16.87 0.72
C VAL A 87 0.63 -15.47 1.31
N SER A 88 0.37 -14.41 0.56
CA SER A 88 0.64 -13.02 0.94
C SER A 88 -0.42 -12.37 1.83
N GLN A 89 -1.61 -12.95 1.93
CA GLN A 89 -2.73 -12.36 2.65
C GLN A 89 -2.72 -12.76 4.14
N GLU A 90 -3.19 -11.88 5.03
CA GLU A 90 -3.22 -12.13 6.49
C GLU A 90 -4.05 -13.37 6.88
N ASP A 91 -5.09 -13.69 6.12
CA ASP A 91 -5.92 -14.87 6.37
C ASP A 91 -5.26 -16.20 5.93
N GLN A 92 -4.09 -16.12 5.28
CA GLN A 92 -3.28 -17.27 4.88
C GLN A 92 -2.18 -17.60 5.88
N VAL A 93 -2.15 -16.93 7.05
CA VAL A 93 -1.23 -17.24 8.16
C VAL A 93 -1.24 -18.74 8.53
N PRO A 94 -2.38 -19.45 8.63
CA PRO A 94 -2.38 -20.89 8.89
C PRO A 94 -1.66 -21.70 7.82
N LEU A 95 -1.90 -21.37 6.55
CA LEU A 95 -1.29 -22.04 5.40
C LEU A 95 0.22 -21.78 5.36
N ARG A 96 0.66 -20.54 5.59
CA ARG A 96 2.07 -20.17 5.65
C ARG A 96 2.79 -20.88 6.81
N ALA A 97 2.16 -20.96 7.98
CA ALA A 97 2.68 -21.68 9.13
C ALA A 97 2.82 -23.18 8.85
N LEU A 98 1.84 -23.78 8.19
CA LEU A 98 1.87 -25.20 7.82
C LEU A 98 2.94 -25.50 6.77
N VAL A 99 3.09 -24.64 5.76
CA VAL A 99 4.18 -24.74 4.77
C VAL A 99 5.52 -24.72 5.50
N GLN A 100 5.73 -23.78 6.42
CA GLN A 100 6.95 -23.70 7.22
C GLN A 100 7.16 -24.94 8.12
N GLU A 101 6.12 -25.46 8.76
CA GLU A 101 6.17 -26.69 9.57
C GLU A 101 6.65 -27.88 8.72
N ILE A 102 6.14 -28.00 7.49
CA ILE A 102 6.43 -29.12 6.59
C ILE A 102 7.83 -29.01 5.97
N THR A 103 8.23 -27.83 5.51
CA THR A 103 9.49 -27.66 4.75
C THR A 103 10.66 -27.20 5.61
N GLY A 104 10.40 -26.69 6.81
CA GLY A 104 11.38 -25.98 7.63
C GLY A 104 11.82 -24.63 7.05
N ARG A 105 11.27 -24.21 5.90
CA ARG A 105 11.64 -22.97 5.20
C ARG A 105 10.58 -21.91 5.41
N LYS A 106 11.03 -20.67 5.62
CA LYS A 106 10.15 -19.50 5.77
C LYS A 106 10.00 -18.67 4.50
N THR A 107 10.95 -18.79 3.58
CA THR A 107 11.04 -18.00 2.36
C THR A 107 10.22 -18.60 1.23
N VAL A 108 9.81 -17.76 0.30
CA VAL A 108 9.17 -18.13 -0.97
C VAL A 108 10.13 -17.86 -2.15
N PRO A 109 10.02 -18.58 -3.28
CA PRO A 109 9.04 -19.64 -3.56
C PRO A 109 9.36 -20.95 -2.84
N GLN A 110 8.33 -21.76 -2.60
CA GLN A 110 8.51 -23.17 -2.20
C GLN A 110 7.78 -24.05 -3.20
N ILE A 111 8.52 -24.90 -3.92
CA ILE A 111 7.98 -25.78 -4.95
C ILE A 111 7.74 -27.17 -4.37
N PHE A 112 6.58 -27.74 -4.70
CA PHE A 112 6.15 -29.07 -4.29
C PHE A 112 5.89 -29.96 -5.50
N LEU A 113 6.30 -31.22 -5.37
CA LEU A 113 6.12 -32.29 -6.35
C LEU A 113 6.06 -33.62 -5.59
N LYS A 114 5.11 -34.49 -5.92
CA LYS A 114 4.90 -35.81 -5.28
C LYS A 114 4.74 -35.76 -3.75
N GLY A 115 3.94 -34.83 -3.26
CA GLY A 115 3.72 -34.64 -1.82
C GLY A 115 4.96 -34.19 -1.04
N SER A 116 6.03 -33.75 -1.71
CA SER A 116 7.30 -33.37 -1.09
C SER A 116 7.76 -32.00 -1.57
N SER A 117 8.42 -31.25 -0.70
CA SER A 117 9.08 -30.00 -1.10
C SER A 117 10.39 -30.29 -1.79
N ILE A 118 10.62 -29.69 -2.95
CA ILE A 118 11.89 -29.76 -3.68
C ILE A 118 12.78 -28.53 -3.44
N GLY A 119 12.30 -27.55 -2.67
CA GLY A 119 13.03 -26.34 -2.33
C GLY A 119 12.51 -25.07 -3.00
N GLY A 120 13.41 -24.14 -3.27
CA GLY A 120 13.10 -22.79 -3.78
C GLY A 120 13.55 -22.56 -5.22
N SER A 121 13.65 -21.29 -5.63
CA SER A 121 13.99 -20.93 -7.01
C SER A 121 15.34 -21.50 -7.47
N ASP A 122 16.37 -21.42 -6.62
CA ASP A 122 17.71 -21.92 -6.95
C ASP A 122 17.76 -23.45 -7.01
N ASP A 123 16.95 -24.13 -6.18
CA ASP A 123 16.87 -25.59 -6.19
C ASP A 123 16.19 -26.07 -7.46
N LEU A 124 15.09 -25.43 -7.86
CA LEU A 124 14.40 -25.70 -9.10
C LEU A 124 15.32 -25.47 -10.32
N ALA A 125 16.01 -24.32 -10.38
CA ALA A 125 16.90 -24.01 -11.50
C ALA A 125 17.98 -25.09 -11.68
N ARG A 126 18.58 -25.53 -10.58
CA ARG A 126 19.58 -26.61 -10.58
C ARG A 126 19.01 -27.94 -11.08
N MET A 127 17.82 -28.31 -10.62
CA MET A 127 17.18 -29.59 -11.00
C MET A 127 16.68 -29.60 -12.45
N LEU A 128 16.33 -28.44 -13.02
CA LEU A 128 15.99 -28.31 -14.42
C LEU A 128 17.25 -28.41 -15.30
N GLU A 129 18.35 -27.79 -14.87
CA GLU A 129 19.64 -27.82 -15.57
C GLU A 129 20.25 -29.24 -15.63
N ASP A 130 20.18 -29.99 -14.53
CA ASP A 130 20.71 -31.36 -14.46
C ASP A 130 19.73 -32.45 -14.94
N GLY A 131 18.51 -32.07 -15.35
CA GLY A 131 17.46 -32.96 -15.85
C GLY A 131 16.80 -33.84 -14.78
N SER A 132 17.16 -33.68 -13.51
CA SER A 132 16.59 -34.46 -12.41
C SER A 132 15.12 -34.13 -12.17
N PHE A 133 14.69 -32.90 -12.44
CA PHE A 133 13.28 -32.50 -12.29
C PHE A 133 12.37 -33.25 -13.28
N GLN A 134 12.74 -33.29 -14.56
CA GLN A 134 11.95 -33.96 -15.61
C GLN A 134 11.94 -35.48 -15.38
N THR A 135 13.06 -36.04 -14.94
CA THR A 135 13.15 -37.45 -14.53
C THR A 135 12.19 -37.74 -13.36
N LEU A 136 12.17 -36.85 -12.36
CA LEU A 136 11.27 -36.95 -11.23
C LEU A 136 9.80 -36.82 -11.68
N LEU A 137 9.49 -35.93 -12.62
CA LEU A 137 8.15 -35.77 -13.19
C LEU A 137 7.69 -36.99 -14.03
N ALA A 138 8.60 -37.68 -14.72
CA ALA A 138 8.25 -38.80 -15.61
C ALA A 138 8.09 -40.16 -14.90
N THR A 139 8.67 -40.33 -13.71
CA THR A 139 8.84 -41.64 -13.05
C THR A 139 7.64 -42.15 -12.24
N GLU A 140 6.52 -41.43 -12.15
CA GLU A 140 5.43 -41.74 -11.20
C GLU A 140 4.06 -41.92 -11.82
N PRO A 141 3.12 -42.56 -11.08
CA PRO A 141 1.70 -42.53 -11.41
C PRO A 141 1.24 -41.07 -11.56
N ALA A 142 0.49 -40.80 -12.63
CA ALA A 142 -0.07 -39.49 -12.95
C ALA A 142 -0.89 -38.88 -11.80
N ASP A 143 -1.41 -39.74 -10.90
CA ASP A 143 -2.38 -39.39 -9.87
C ASP A 143 -1.77 -39.00 -8.52
N THR A 144 -0.43 -38.94 -8.38
CA THR A 144 0.20 -38.54 -7.11
C THR A 144 0.08 -37.02 -6.92
N PRO A 145 -0.60 -36.52 -5.86
CA PRO A 145 -0.76 -35.08 -5.66
C PRO A 145 0.58 -34.38 -5.41
N ALA A 146 0.71 -33.12 -5.87
CA ALA A 146 1.90 -32.30 -5.59
C ALA A 146 2.11 -32.04 -4.10
N LEU A 147 1.03 -31.80 -3.34
CA LEU A 147 1.09 -31.41 -1.93
C LEU A 147 0.87 -32.58 -0.98
N PRO A 148 1.52 -32.57 0.20
CA PRO A 148 1.15 -33.44 1.32
C PRO A 148 -0.34 -33.28 1.68
N ALA A 149 -1.00 -34.34 2.13
CA ALA A 149 -2.44 -34.35 2.41
C ALA A 149 -2.90 -33.20 3.34
N ARG A 150 -2.19 -32.97 4.45
CA ARG A 150 -2.50 -31.85 5.37
C ARG A 150 -2.43 -30.49 4.69
N LEU A 151 -1.43 -30.29 3.83
CA LEU A 151 -1.24 -29.04 3.11
C LEU A 151 -2.28 -28.86 2.00
N MET A 152 -2.67 -29.96 1.35
CA MET A 152 -3.77 -29.98 0.38
C MET A 152 -5.10 -29.61 1.03
N GLU A 153 -5.43 -30.19 2.18
CA GLU A 153 -6.66 -29.89 2.92
C GLU A 153 -6.75 -28.41 3.29
N GLU A 154 -5.68 -27.84 3.85
CA GLU A 154 -5.67 -26.43 4.22
C GLU A 154 -5.70 -25.50 3.00
N ALA A 155 -5.00 -25.86 1.91
CA ALA A 155 -5.02 -25.07 0.69
C ALA A 155 -6.41 -25.05 0.02
N VAL A 156 -7.12 -26.19 0.00
CA VAL A 156 -8.52 -26.27 -0.47
C VAL A 156 -9.44 -25.46 0.45
N ALA A 157 -9.31 -25.60 1.77
CA ALA A 157 -10.10 -24.83 2.72
C ALA A 157 -9.85 -23.32 2.60
N SER A 158 -8.61 -22.90 2.35
CA SER A 158 -8.25 -21.51 2.09
C SER A 158 -8.86 -21.00 0.78
N LYS A 159 -8.87 -21.81 -0.28
CA LYS A 159 -9.51 -21.47 -1.56
C LYS A 159 -11.01 -21.26 -1.39
N ASP A 160 -11.71 -22.18 -0.71
CA ASP A 160 -13.16 -22.07 -0.45
C ASP A 160 -13.50 -20.81 0.37
N ARG A 161 -12.67 -20.46 1.37
CA ARG A 161 -12.83 -19.21 2.14
C ARG A 161 -12.64 -17.98 1.25
N ASN A 162 -11.65 -18.00 0.36
CA ASN A 162 -11.39 -16.90 -0.57
C ASN A 162 -12.50 -16.72 -1.59
N GLU A 163 -13.04 -17.81 -2.14
CA GLU A 163 -14.18 -17.75 -3.08
C GLU A 163 -15.44 -17.19 -2.41
N LYS A 164 -15.75 -17.60 -1.18
CA LYS A 164 -16.85 -17.01 -0.40
C LYS A 164 -16.64 -15.52 -0.14
N LYS A 165 -15.44 -15.12 0.27
CA LYS A 165 -15.08 -13.70 0.46
C LYS A 165 -15.20 -12.91 -0.84
N ALA A 166 -14.75 -13.46 -1.98
CA ALA A 166 -14.86 -12.83 -3.28
C ALA A 166 -16.32 -12.62 -3.70
N GLN A 167 -17.19 -13.61 -3.46
CA GLN A 167 -18.63 -13.49 -3.70
C GLN A 167 -19.27 -12.43 -2.80
N GLU A 168 -18.93 -12.40 -1.51
CA GLU A 168 -19.42 -11.37 -0.58
C GLU A 168 -18.91 -9.97 -0.96
N ALA A 169 -17.64 -9.84 -1.36
CA ALA A 169 -17.06 -8.60 -1.83
C ALA A 169 -17.74 -8.11 -3.12
N ALA A 170 -18.00 -9.00 -4.08
CA ALA A 170 -18.72 -8.68 -5.32
C ALA A 170 -20.15 -8.22 -5.05
N LYS A 171 -20.84 -8.85 -4.09
CA LYS A 171 -22.16 -8.42 -3.64
C LYS A 171 -22.11 -7.01 -3.03
N ARG A 172 -21.17 -6.77 -2.11
CA ARG A 172 -20.96 -5.45 -1.48
C ARG A 172 -20.63 -4.36 -2.51
N GLU A 173 -19.80 -4.68 -3.50
CA GLU A 173 -19.45 -3.75 -4.58
C GLU A 173 -20.66 -3.41 -5.46
N THR A 174 -21.53 -4.39 -5.72
CA THR A 174 -22.79 -4.19 -6.46
C THR A 174 -23.74 -3.28 -5.68
N GLU A 175 -23.94 -3.55 -4.39
CA GLU A 175 -24.75 -2.71 -3.50
C GLU A 175 -24.20 -1.27 -3.43
N ARG A 176 -22.87 -1.15 -3.23
CA ARG A 176 -22.16 0.13 -3.22
C ARG A 176 -22.32 0.88 -4.55
N SER A 177 -22.22 0.20 -5.69
CA SER A 177 -22.41 0.81 -7.01
C SER A 177 -23.79 1.43 -7.16
N GLY A 178 -24.83 0.77 -6.64
CA GLY A 178 -26.18 1.33 -6.57
C GLY A 178 -26.22 2.64 -5.77
N LEU A 179 -25.57 2.67 -4.60
CA LEU A 179 -25.49 3.87 -3.76
C LEU A 179 -24.70 5.01 -4.45
N VAL A 180 -23.59 4.68 -5.10
CA VAL A 180 -22.76 5.65 -5.86
C VAL A 180 -23.58 6.32 -6.96
N ASN A 181 -24.42 5.57 -7.68
CA ASN A 181 -25.28 6.12 -8.72
C ASN A 181 -26.31 7.12 -8.15
N ILE A 182 -26.87 6.83 -6.97
CA ILE A 182 -27.80 7.77 -6.31
C ILE A 182 -27.04 9.03 -5.86
N CYS A 183 -25.85 8.90 -5.27
CA CYS A 183 -25.03 10.06 -4.91
C CYS A 183 -24.60 10.89 -6.12
N ALA A 184 -24.34 10.27 -7.28
CA ALA A 184 -24.07 10.98 -8.52
C ALA A 184 -25.30 11.76 -9.02
N ALA A 185 -26.52 11.24 -8.80
CA ALA A 185 -27.73 12.00 -9.08
C ALA A 185 -27.87 13.21 -8.14
N MET A 186 -27.49 13.08 -6.85
CA MET A 186 -27.51 14.21 -5.91
C MET A 186 -26.60 15.37 -6.32
N SER A 187 -25.50 15.08 -7.05
CA SER A 187 -24.58 16.12 -7.52
C SER A 187 -25.08 16.88 -8.74
N ASP A 188 -26.12 16.39 -9.43
CA ASP A 188 -26.74 17.09 -10.55
C ASP A 188 -27.51 18.33 -10.06
N SER A 189 -27.26 19.47 -10.70
CA SER A 189 -27.98 20.73 -10.48
C SER A 189 -29.49 20.64 -10.73
N THR A 190 -29.92 19.66 -11.52
CA THR A 190 -31.31 19.42 -11.90
C THR A 190 -32.01 18.38 -11.00
N SER A 191 -31.28 17.78 -10.06
CA SER A 191 -31.80 16.73 -9.16
C SER A 191 -32.93 17.19 -8.25
N GLY A 192 -33.09 18.49 -8.04
CA GLY A 192 -34.06 19.05 -7.09
C GLY A 192 -33.65 18.88 -5.61
N LEU A 193 -32.46 18.35 -5.31
CA LEU A 193 -31.90 18.40 -3.97
C LEU A 193 -31.40 19.82 -3.69
N GLU A 194 -32.02 20.49 -2.72
CA GLU A 194 -31.59 21.82 -2.30
C GLU A 194 -30.22 21.73 -1.60
N ARG A 195 -29.21 22.39 -2.18
CA ARG A 195 -27.86 22.45 -1.64
C ARG A 195 -27.42 23.90 -1.47
N VAL A 196 -26.87 24.22 -0.31
CA VAL A 196 -26.35 25.56 0.02
C VAL A 196 -24.86 25.51 0.34
N GLN A 197 -24.17 26.61 0.06
CA GLN A 197 -22.73 26.71 0.32
C GLN A 197 -22.47 26.88 1.83
N ARG A 198 -21.85 25.89 2.46
CA ARG A 198 -21.45 25.89 3.88
C ARG A 198 -19.95 25.95 4.01
N ASP A 199 -19.47 26.57 5.10
CA ASP A 199 -18.05 26.51 5.41
C ASP A 199 -17.71 25.14 6.02
N SER A 200 -16.68 24.51 5.49
CA SER A 200 -16.07 23.30 6.04
C SER A 200 -14.57 23.52 6.08
N ARG A 201 -14.02 23.71 7.28
CA ARG A 201 -12.57 23.94 7.50
C ARG A 201 -12.01 25.08 6.65
N GLY A 202 -12.78 26.16 6.50
CA GLY A 202 -12.38 27.35 5.74
C GLY A 202 -12.47 27.20 4.22
N VAL A 203 -13.26 26.24 3.72
CA VAL A 203 -13.61 26.09 2.30
C VAL A 203 -15.12 26.02 2.17
N LYS A 204 -15.67 26.70 1.17
CA LYS A 204 -17.11 26.60 0.85
C LYS A 204 -17.37 25.31 0.08
N VAL A 205 -18.30 24.50 0.59
CA VAL A 205 -18.73 23.25 -0.02
C VAL A 205 -20.25 23.23 -0.20
N PRO A 206 -20.77 22.66 -1.29
CA PRO A 206 -22.20 22.38 -1.41
C PRO A 206 -22.63 21.39 -0.32
N ALA A 207 -23.68 21.74 0.41
CA ALA A 207 -24.14 20.94 1.54
C ALA A 207 -25.66 20.93 1.63
N PHE A 208 -26.19 19.91 2.27
CA PHE A 208 -27.62 19.70 2.50
C PHE A 208 -27.85 19.19 3.92
N THR A 209 -29.04 19.41 4.46
CA THR A 209 -29.41 18.88 5.77
C THR A 209 -29.85 17.43 5.69
N GLY A 210 -29.83 16.71 6.82
CA GLY A 210 -30.43 15.38 6.89
C GLY A 210 -31.91 15.38 6.47
N ARG A 211 -32.65 16.42 6.85
CA ARG A 211 -34.05 16.63 6.47
C ARG A 211 -34.23 16.77 4.96
N GLN A 212 -33.39 17.58 4.31
CA GLN A 212 -33.42 17.78 2.85
C GLN A 212 -33.13 16.48 2.12
N LEU A 213 -32.12 15.71 2.56
CA LEU A 213 -31.79 14.41 1.96
C LEU A 213 -32.95 13.43 2.07
N VAL A 214 -33.55 13.28 3.25
CA VAL A 214 -34.68 12.35 3.47
C VAL A 214 -35.88 12.72 2.58
N ASN A 215 -36.23 14.00 2.52
CA ASN A 215 -37.33 14.46 1.68
C ASN A 215 -37.06 14.21 0.18
N TRP A 216 -35.82 14.42 -0.26
CA TRP A 216 -35.41 14.16 -1.63
C TRP A 216 -35.45 12.67 -1.97
N LEU A 217 -34.94 11.79 -1.08
CA LEU A 217 -34.98 10.34 -1.28
C LEU A 217 -36.41 9.81 -1.39
N MET A 218 -37.33 10.28 -0.53
CA MET A 218 -38.74 9.90 -0.61
C MET A 218 -39.42 10.35 -1.91
N LYS A 219 -38.92 11.40 -2.56
CA LYS A 219 -39.48 11.96 -3.80
C LYS A 219 -38.91 11.29 -5.04
N GLU A 220 -37.60 11.10 -5.10
CA GLU A 220 -36.88 10.68 -6.31
C GLU A 220 -36.56 9.18 -6.35
N GLN A 221 -36.61 8.46 -5.22
CA GLN A 221 -36.32 7.02 -5.18
C GLN A 221 -37.61 6.22 -5.02
N GLU A 222 -38.08 5.61 -6.10
CA GLU A 222 -39.32 4.81 -6.12
C GLU A 222 -39.32 3.64 -5.12
N SER A 223 -38.14 3.14 -4.76
CA SER A 223 -37.98 2.06 -3.79
C SER A 223 -38.20 2.49 -2.33
N VAL A 224 -38.18 3.79 -2.04
CA VAL A 224 -38.29 4.35 -0.69
C VAL A 224 -39.75 4.69 -0.39
N LYS A 225 -40.39 3.92 0.50
CA LYS A 225 -41.83 4.03 0.77
C LYS A 225 -42.16 4.92 1.96
N ASN A 226 -41.22 5.11 2.85
CA ASN A 226 -41.42 5.85 4.09
C ASN A 226 -40.12 6.53 4.55
N ARG A 227 -40.28 7.36 5.59
CA ARG A 227 -39.20 8.18 6.13
C ARG A 227 -38.10 7.36 6.81
N GLU A 228 -38.44 6.20 7.37
CA GLU A 228 -37.50 5.30 8.01
C GLU A 228 -36.59 4.62 6.99
N GLU A 229 -37.15 4.15 5.86
CA GLU A 229 -36.40 3.61 4.72
C GLU A 229 -35.47 4.67 4.11
N ALA A 230 -35.94 5.92 3.97
CA ALA A 230 -35.11 7.04 3.52
C ALA A 230 -33.93 7.31 4.47
N ALA A 231 -34.19 7.31 5.79
CA ALA A 231 -33.15 7.49 6.79
C ALA A 231 -32.18 6.29 6.86
N ALA A 232 -32.65 5.07 6.57
CA ALA A 232 -31.79 3.88 6.45
C ALA A 232 -30.87 3.98 5.23
N LEU A 233 -31.39 4.44 4.09
CA LEU A 233 -30.60 4.69 2.88
C LEU A 233 -29.58 5.82 3.11
N ALA A 234 -29.97 6.88 3.82
CA ALA A 234 -29.05 7.94 4.23
C ALA A 234 -27.90 7.43 5.13
N ARG A 235 -28.20 6.57 6.11
CA ARG A 235 -27.19 5.87 6.90
C ARG A 235 -26.27 5.00 6.04
N ALA A 236 -26.81 4.31 5.04
CA ALA A 236 -26.00 3.52 4.11
C ALA A 236 -25.01 4.37 3.31
N PHE A 237 -25.34 5.62 2.95
CA PHE A 237 -24.39 6.54 2.31
C PHE A 237 -23.24 6.92 3.25
N ILE A 238 -23.49 7.12 4.55
CA ILE A 238 -22.43 7.37 5.55
C ILE A 238 -21.55 6.13 5.71
N GLU A 239 -22.15 4.95 5.90
CA GLU A 239 -21.41 3.70 6.09
C GLU A 239 -20.58 3.29 4.86
N ASN A 240 -20.99 3.75 3.68
CA ASN A 240 -20.21 3.59 2.45
C ASN A 240 -19.29 4.78 2.15
N ASN A 241 -19.14 5.73 3.07
CA ASN A 241 -18.23 6.88 2.92
C ASN A 241 -18.52 7.67 1.63
N LEU A 242 -19.80 7.83 1.30
CA LEU A 242 -20.30 8.58 0.13
C LEU A 242 -20.76 9.98 0.50
N ILE A 243 -21.25 10.15 1.73
CA ILE A 243 -21.55 11.46 2.33
C ILE A 243 -20.82 11.57 3.67
N SER A 244 -20.50 12.80 4.06
CA SER A 244 -19.79 13.11 5.29
C SER A 244 -20.46 14.29 5.99
N ALA A 245 -20.53 14.23 7.32
CA ALA A 245 -21.05 15.33 8.12
C ALA A 245 -20.04 16.49 8.14
N LEU A 246 -20.55 17.73 8.08
CA LEU A 246 -19.73 18.92 8.13
C LEU A 246 -19.24 19.21 9.55
N TYR A 247 -18.03 19.76 9.63
CA TYR A 247 -17.44 20.20 10.89
C TYR A 247 -18.06 21.53 11.33
N GLU A 248 -18.58 21.59 12.56
CA GLU A 248 -19.07 22.86 13.14
C GLU A 248 -17.91 23.66 13.76
N PRO A 249 -17.71 24.93 13.40
CA PRO A 249 -16.72 25.79 14.04
C PRO A 249 -17.00 25.92 15.55
N GLY A 250 -16.11 25.38 16.39
CA GLY A 250 -16.21 25.47 17.86
C GLY A 250 -16.44 24.13 18.57
N SER A 251 -16.73 23.03 17.85
CA SER A 251 -16.73 21.68 18.42
C SER A 251 -15.29 21.20 18.62
N HIS A 252 -14.65 21.66 19.70
CA HIS A 252 -13.36 21.12 20.12
C HIS A 252 -13.56 19.66 20.58
N GLU A 253 -12.72 18.77 20.05
CA GLU A 253 -12.40 17.42 20.53
C GLU A 253 -13.21 16.21 20.04
N ARG A 254 -14.43 16.36 19.49
CA ARG A 254 -15.13 15.22 18.87
C ARG A 254 -15.67 15.65 17.51
N GLY A 255 -15.32 14.90 16.47
CA GLY A 255 -15.89 15.10 15.14
C GLY A 255 -17.42 15.03 15.16
N PRO A 256 -18.09 15.38 14.05
CA PRO A 256 -19.54 15.32 13.95
C PRO A 256 -20.09 13.94 14.32
N SER A 257 -21.34 13.89 14.81
CA SER A 257 -22.05 12.65 15.13
C SER A 257 -21.91 11.63 14.00
N SER A 258 -21.50 10.40 14.34
CA SER A 258 -21.36 9.30 13.37
C SER A 258 -22.70 8.72 12.93
N SER A 259 -23.79 9.10 13.59
CA SER A 259 -25.14 8.69 13.23
C SER A 259 -25.85 9.76 12.42
N PHE A 260 -26.47 9.34 11.32
CA PHE A 260 -27.34 10.21 10.53
C PHE A 260 -28.56 10.64 11.34
N ILE A 261 -28.80 11.95 11.45
CA ILE A 261 -30.05 12.49 12.00
C ILE A 261 -30.85 13.19 10.90
N ASP A 262 -32.09 12.76 10.73
CA ASP A 262 -33.11 13.45 9.94
C ASP A 262 -33.51 14.77 10.63
N SER A 263 -32.71 15.80 10.45
CA SER A 263 -32.87 17.14 11.05
C SER A 263 -32.44 18.24 10.10
N ASP A 264 -32.86 19.48 10.40
CA ASP A 264 -32.41 20.69 9.71
C ASP A 264 -31.11 21.27 10.30
N ASN A 265 -30.60 20.65 11.36
CA ASN A 265 -29.44 21.14 12.11
C ASN A 265 -28.14 20.49 11.64
N GLU A 266 -28.18 19.20 11.27
CA GLU A 266 -27.01 18.48 10.78
C GLU A 266 -26.82 18.67 9.28
N TRP A 267 -25.61 19.06 8.90
CA TRP A 267 -25.22 19.32 7.52
C TRP A 267 -24.29 18.23 7.00
N PHE A 268 -24.54 17.81 5.78
CA PHE A 268 -23.77 16.79 5.09
C PHE A 268 -23.29 17.31 3.74
N MET A 269 -22.19 16.75 3.27
CA MET A 269 -21.62 16.98 1.94
C MET A 269 -21.37 15.66 1.22
N LEU A 270 -21.31 15.71 -0.11
CA LEU A 270 -20.87 14.57 -0.91
C LEU A 270 -19.34 14.42 -0.81
N VAL A 271 -18.86 13.22 -0.51
CA VAL A 271 -17.41 12.93 -0.43
C VAL A 271 -16.72 13.12 -1.79
N SER A 272 -17.43 12.85 -2.90
CA SER A 272 -16.94 13.11 -4.26
C SER A 272 -16.67 14.60 -4.54
N GLU A 273 -17.32 15.50 -3.81
CA GLU A 273 -17.18 16.95 -3.92
C GLU A 273 -16.24 17.51 -2.83
N ALA A 274 -15.55 16.64 -2.08
CA ALA A 274 -14.62 17.06 -1.04
C ALA A 274 -13.46 17.89 -1.61
N PRO A 275 -13.18 19.07 -1.01
CA PRO A 275 -12.11 19.94 -1.49
C PRO A 275 -10.75 19.28 -1.26
N ALA A 276 -9.78 19.58 -2.12
CA ALA A 276 -8.41 19.15 -1.88
C ALA A 276 -7.87 19.75 -0.56
N PRO A 277 -7.03 19.01 0.18
CA PRO A 277 -6.41 19.54 1.40
C PRO A 277 -5.55 20.77 1.08
N LYS A 278 -5.60 21.79 1.93
CA LYS A 278 -4.74 22.97 1.76
C LYS A 278 -3.28 22.65 2.13
N PRO A 279 -2.29 23.35 1.55
CA PRO A 279 -0.91 23.25 2.01
C PRO A 279 -0.80 23.43 3.52
N GLY A 280 -0.13 22.50 4.19
CA GLY A 280 0.03 22.51 5.65
C GLY A 280 -1.12 21.87 6.44
N GLN A 281 -2.18 21.37 5.79
CA GLN A 281 -3.16 20.46 6.40
C GLN A 281 -2.76 19.00 6.17
N ALA A 282 -3.25 18.09 7.01
CA ALA A 282 -3.10 16.67 6.77
C ALA A 282 -3.84 16.22 5.51
N LEU A 283 -3.17 15.42 4.67
CA LEU A 283 -3.66 15.09 3.33
C LEU A 283 -4.96 14.27 3.37
N ASN A 284 -5.18 13.54 4.45
CA ASN A 284 -6.37 12.73 4.66
C ASN A 284 -7.50 13.49 5.38
N THR A 285 -7.47 14.82 5.45
CA THR A 285 -8.45 15.63 6.21
C THR A 285 -9.36 16.51 5.35
N HIS A 286 -9.45 16.17 4.06
CA HIS A 286 -10.30 16.82 3.05
C HIS A 286 -11.81 16.74 3.38
N TYR A 287 -12.22 15.76 4.18
CA TYR A 287 -13.49 15.71 4.90
C TYR A 287 -13.32 14.90 6.19
N TRP A 288 -14.36 14.84 7.04
CA TRP A 288 -14.33 14.03 8.26
C TRP A 288 -14.87 12.63 7.99
N TRP A 289 -14.11 11.59 8.34
CA TRP A 289 -14.59 10.22 8.21
C TRP A 289 -15.70 9.98 9.24
N SER A 290 -16.96 9.85 8.82
CA SER A 290 -18.15 9.88 9.71
C SER A 290 -18.72 8.50 10.07
N ARG A 291 -18.00 7.40 9.83
CA ARG A 291 -18.53 6.05 10.10
C ARG A 291 -18.51 5.72 11.59
N THR A 292 -19.36 4.78 11.98
CA THR A 292 -19.56 4.39 13.38
C THR A 292 -18.45 3.49 13.92
N GLU A 293 -17.90 2.59 13.09
CA GLU A 293 -16.91 1.60 13.51
C GLU A 293 -15.66 1.66 12.64
N THR A 294 -14.50 1.80 13.28
CA THR A 294 -13.18 1.74 12.63
C THR A 294 -12.65 0.32 12.58
N ARG A 295 -11.98 -0.02 11.48
CA ARG A 295 -11.20 -1.26 11.42
C ARG A 295 -9.93 -1.13 12.24
N HIS A 296 -9.32 -2.27 12.53
CA HIS A 296 -8.00 -2.32 13.15
C HIS A 296 -6.98 -1.55 12.31
N ALA A 297 -6.11 -0.76 12.95
CA ALA A 297 -5.19 0.16 12.26
C ALA A 297 -4.30 -0.55 11.20
N ASN A 298 -3.84 -1.77 11.49
CA ASN A 298 -3.03 -2.55 10.56
C ASN A 298 -3.81 -2.97 9.30
N GLN A 299 -5.10 -3.26 9.42
CA GLN A 299 -5.94 -3.60 8.26
C GLN A 299 -6.14 -2.38 7.36
N VAL A 300 -6.38 -1.21 7.96
CA VAL A 300 -6.49 0.05 7.21
C VAL A 300 -5.17 0.35 6.48
N ALA A 301 -4.03 0.24 7.18
CA ALA A 301 -2.73 0.48 6.57
C ALA A 301 -2.37 -0.55 5.48
N ALA A 302 -2.78 -1.81 5.64
CA ALA A 302 -2.59 -2.84 4.62
C ALA A 302 -3.36 -2.51 3.33
N GLU A 303 -4.63 -2.10 3.43
CA GLU A 303 -5.42 -1.66 2.26
C GLU A 303 -4.80 -0.43 1.60
N LEU A 304 -4.43 0.59 2.37
CA LEU A 304 -3.79 1.79 1.84
C LEU A 304 -2.50 1.46 1.09
N ARG A 305 -1.70 0.54 1.65
CA ARG A 305 -0.49 0.09 0.99
C ARG A 305 -0.81 -0.68 -0.31
N GLN A 306 -1.80 -1.55 -0.31
CA GLN A 306 -2.18 -2.28 -1.53
C GLN A 306 -2.56 -1.31 -2.66
N LEU A 307 -3.43 -0.35 -2.36
CA LEU A 307 -3.86 0.66 -3.33
C LEU A 307 -2.69 1.50 -3.85
N ILE A 308 -1.79 1.96 -2.96
CA ILE A 308 -0.67 2.80 -3.38
C ILE A 308 0.41 2.02 -4.14
N LEU A 309 0.61 0.72 -3.83
CA LEU A 309 1.55 -0.13 -4.56
C LEU A 309 1.04 -0.50 -5.95
N GLU A 310 -0.26 -0.71 -6.10
CA GLU A 310 -0.90 -0.91 -7.40
C GLU A 310 -0.70 0.33 -8.28
N LEU A 311 -0.97 1.52 -7.74
CA LEU A 311 -0.69 2.80 -8.39
C LEU A 311 0.81 2.96 -8.73
N TYR A 312 1.68 2.74 -7.75
CA TYR A 312 3.13 2.85 -7.93
C TYR A 312 3.61 1.96 -9.07
N SER A 313 3.20 0.70 -9.09
CA SER A 313 3.58 -0.28 -10.12
C SER A 313 3.05 0.10 -11.50
N LYS A 314 1.81 0.61 -11.58
CA LYS A 314 1.18 1.05 -12.83
C LYS A 314 1.89 2.24 -13.48
N TYR A 315 2.49 3.12 -12.67
CA TYR A 315 3.13 4.34 -13.12
C TYR A 315 4.67 4.32 -13.03
N LEU A 316 5.26 3.18 -12.66
CA LEU A 316 6.70 2.96 -12.65
C LEU A 316 7.22 2.80 -14.08
N SER A 317 8.33 3.44 -14.40
CA SER A 317 9.00 3.30 -15.69
C SER A 317 9.51 1.86 -15.89
N PRO A 318 9.64 1.39 -17.15
CA PRO A 318 10.12 0.03 -17.43
C PRO A 318 11.50 -0.30 -16.85
N ASP A 319 12.35 0.71 -16.63
CA ASP A 319 13.67 0.55 -16.00
C ASP A 319 13.63 0.53 -14.46
N GLY A 320 12.45 0.72 -13.86
CA GLY A 320 12.22 0.71 -12.41
C GLY A 320 12.76 1.94 -11.67
N ARG A 321 13.18 3.00 -12.38
CA ARG A 321 13.93 4.12 -11.77
C ARG A 321 13.12 5.40 -11.57
N SER A 322 11.96 5.53 -12.21
CA SER A 322 11.16 6.76 -12.19
C SER A 322 9.66 6.47 -12.18
N VAL A 323 8.88 7.36 -11.57
CA VAL A 323 7.43 7.22 -11.42
C VAL A 323 6.75 8.48 -11.94
N ASP A 324 5.70 8.29 -12.75
CA ASP A 324 4.87 9.39 -13.24
C ASP A 324 3.81 9.78 -12.20
N TYR A 325 4.23 10.54 -11.18
CA TYR A 325 3.33 11.00 -10.11
C TYR A 325 2.20 11.90 -10.62
N LYS A 326 2.39 12.59 -11.75
CA LYS A 326 1.37 13.46 -12.32
C LYS A 326 0.21 12.63 -12.87
N ARG A 327 0.50 11.64 -13.72
CA ARG A 327 -0.52 10.72 -14.25
C ARG A 327 -1.13 9.85 -13.16
N MET A 328 -0.34 9.50 -12.13
CA MET A 328 -0.87 8.80 -10.95
C MET A 328 -2.00 9.58 -10.28
N GLY A 329 -1.86 10.91 -10.14
CA GLY A 329 -2.90 11.76 -9.55
C GLY A 329 -4.19 11.90 -10.37
N GLU A 330 -4.12 11.62 -11.68
CA GLU A 330 -5.26 11.64 -12.60
C GLU A 330 -6.04 10.30 -12.59
N ASP A 331 -5.49 9.25 -11.96
CA ASP A 331 -6.08 7.93 -11.90
C ASP A 331 -7.28 7.86 -10.94
N PRO A 332 -8.45 7.31 -11.35
CA PRO A 332 -9.57 7.06 -10.44
C PRO A 332 -9.20 6.25 -9.19
N LEU A 333 -8.23 5.33 -9.30
CA LEU A 333 -7.73 4.54 -8.17
C LEU A 333 -7.00 5.42 -7.14
N PHE A 334 -6.36 6.51 -7.55
CA PHE A 334 -5.77 7.47 -6.63
C PHE A 334 -6.84 8.17 -5.79
N ARG A 335 -7.98 8.53 -6.39
CA ARG A 335 -9.12 9.05 -5.62
C ARG A 335 -9.64 8.03 -4.61
N LYS A 336 -9.72 6.75 -4.98
CA LYS A 336 -10.09 5.67 -4.05
C LYS A 336 -9.10 5.58 -2.88
N TYR A 337 -7.81 5.63 -3.16
CA TYR A 337 -6.75 5.67 -2.14
C TYR A 337 -6.93 6.88 -1.21
N VAL A 338 -7.08 8.09 -1.74
CA VAL A 338 -7.27 9.32 -0.95
C VAL A 338 -8.48 9.18 -0.02
N ASN A 339 -9.62 8.71 -0.52
CA ASN A 339 -10.81 8.51 0.31
C ASN A 339 -10.61 7.44 1.40
N ALA A 340 -9.85 6.37 1.10
CA ALA A 340 -9.53 5.34 2.09
C ALA A 340 -8.64 5.89 3.23
N THR A 341 -7.76 6.88 2.95
CA THR A 341 -6.90 7.46 3.99
C THR A 341 -7.69 8.18 5.09
N ALA A 342 -8.95 8.57 4.83
CA ALA A 342 -9.78 9.27 5.80
C ALA A 342 -10.08 8.43 7.05
N GLU A 343 -10.13 7.09 6.94
CA GLU A 343 -10.36 6.20 8.09
C GLU A 343 -9.26 6.31 9.14
N LEU A 344 -8.01 6.62 8.74
CA LEU A 344 -6.90 6.86 9.67
C LEU A 344 -7.23 7.95 10.70
N GLN A 345 -8.10 8.90 10.39
CA GLN A 345 -8.49 9.97 11.33
C GLN A 345 -9.02 9.42 12.66
N GLN A 346 -9.59 8.21 12.67
CA GLN A 346 -10.24 7.62 13.84
C GLN A 346 -9.67 6.25 14.26
N VAL A 347 -8.64 5.72 13.58
CA VAL A 347 -8.06 4.43 13.99
C VAL A 347 -7.50 4.50 15.40
N ASP A 348 -7.78 3.47 16.20
CA ASP A 348 -7.16 3.30 17.50
C ASP A 348 -5.79 2.61 17.35
N ILE A 349 -4.74 3.28 17.85
CA ILE A 349 -3.36 2.78 17.84
C ILE A 349 -2.86 2.45 19.25
N GLU A 350 -3.63 2.75 20.28
CA GLU A 350 -3.28 2.45 21.66
C GLU A 350 -3.07 0.95 21.93
N PRO A 351 -3.89 0.01 21.42
CA PRO A 351 -3.74 -1.41 21.72
C PRO A 351 -2.56 -2.09 21.00
N LEU A 352 -1.93 -1.44 20.02
CA LEU A 352 -0.88 -2.06 19.19
C LEU A 352 0.36 -2.42 20.00
N SER A 353 0.95 -3.59 19.79
CA SER A 353 2.30 -3.89 20.29
C SER A 353 3.35 -3.00 19.63
N SER A 354 4.56 -2.92 20.20
CA SER A 354 5.66 -2.11 19.62
C SER A 354 6.07 -2.60 18.21
N ILE A 355 5.91 -3.90 17.94
CA ILE A 355 6.15 -4.51 16.61
C ILE A 355 5.05 -4.07 15.63
N GLU A 356 3.79 -4.20 16.01
CA GLU A 356 2.66 -3.75 15.18
C GLU A 356 2.73 -2.25 14.88
N LEU A 357 3.06 -1.44 15.89
CA LEU A 357 3.27 -0.01 15.73
C LEU A 357 4.36 0.30 14.71
N THR A 358 5.48 -0.41 14.79
CA THR A 358 6.61 -0.23 13.87
C THR A 358 6.21 -0.60 12.44
N ALA A 359 5.54 -1.75 12.25
CA ALA A 359 5.04 -2.15 10.94
C ALA A 359 4.02 -1.14 10.38
N LEU A 360 3.08 -0.68 11.22
CA LEU A 360 2.08 0.33 10.86
C LEU A 360 2.76 1.62 10.36
N PHE A 361 3.67 2.19 11.15
CA PHE A 361 4.26 3.49 10.82
C PHE A 361 5.25 3.43 9.65
N ILE A 362 5.94 2.30 9.41
CA ILE A 362 6.72 2.10 8.18
C ILE A 362 5.78 2.12 6.96
N ASN A 363 4.69 1.36 7.00
CA ASN A 363 3.73 1.31 5.90
C ASN A 363 3.09 2.69 5.64
N LEU A 364 2.65 3.39 6.69
CA LEU A 364 2.02 4.70 6.59
C LEU A 364 2.98 5.78 6.11
N TYR A 365 4.24 5.78 6.57
CA TYR A 365 5.27 6.68 6.07
C TYR A 365 5.46 6.49 4.57
N ASN A 366 5.69 5.26 4.11
CA ASN A 366 5.92 4.98 2.69
C ASN A 366 4.72 5.40 1.82
N ALA A 367 3.50 5.12 2.28
CA ALA A 367 2.29 5.53 1.59
C ALA A 367 2.11 7.06 1.58
N LEU A 368 2.41 7.74 2.69
CA LEU A 368 2.35 9.19 2.81
C LEU A 368 3.32 9.88 1.85
N ILE A 369 4.54 9.38 1.69
CA ILE A 369 5.52 9.98 0.79
C ILE A 369 5.04 9.95 -0.66
N ILE A 370 4.48 8.84 -1.12
CA ILE A 370 3.91 8.75 -2.49
C ILE A 370 2.73 9.70 -2.63
N HIS A 371 1.78 9.70 -1.68
CA HIS A 371 0.64 10.62 -1.70
C HIS A 371 1.10 12.08 -1.75
N ALA A 372 2.06 12.45 -0.91
CA ALA A 372 2.62 13.79 -0.85
C ALA A 372 3.35 14.18 -2.14
N LEU A 373 4.02 13.26 -2.83
CA LEU A 373 4.64 13.54 -4.13
C LEU A 373 3.60 13.87 -5.21
N VAL A 374 2.46 13.17 -5.20
CA VAL A 374 1.35 13.43 -6.12
C VAL A 374 0.68 14.78 -5.81
N VAL A 375 0.47 15.12 -4.53
CA VAL A 375 -0.33 16.30 -4.13
C VAL A 375 0.52 17.57 -3.96
N LEU A 376 1.71 17.48 -3.38
CA LEU A 376 2.58 18.63 -3.10
C LEU A 376 3.60 18.88 -4.23
N GLY A 377 3.77 17.92 -5.13
CA GLY A 377 4.69 18.00 -6.26
C GLY A 377 6.14 17.64 -5.94
N THR A 378 6.86 17.22 -6.96
CA THR A 378 8.26 16.76 -6.89
C THR A 378 9.26 17.91 -6.75
N ASP A 379 8.89 19.13 -7.15
CA ASP A 379 9.74 20.33 -7.05
C ASP A 379 10.17 20.64 -5.61
N MET A 380 9.37 20.22 -4.63
CA MET A 380 9.69 20.33 -3.21
C MET A 380 10.97 19.55 -2.85
N LEU A 381 11.36 18.54 -3.62
CA LEU A 381 12.58 17.76 -3.36
C LEU A 381 13.83 18.27 -4.08
N SER A 382 13.72 19.35 -4.87
CA SER A 382 14.79 19.89 -5.72
C SER A 382 16.06 20.33 -4.97
N ASN A 383 15.93 20.80 -3.72
CA ASN A 383 17.05 21.23 -2.90
C ASN A 383 16.84 20.88 -1.41
N ALA A 384 17.89 21.01 -0.61
CA ALA A 384 17.88 20.59 0.79
C ALA A 384 16.84 21.33 1.66
N SER A 385 16.62 22.62 1.43
CA SER A 385 15.66 23.42 2.22
C SER A 385 14.23 23.05 1.91
N THR A 386 13.86 23.01 0.63
CA THR A 386 12.51 22.61 0.21
C THR A 386 12.23 21.15 0.57
N ARG A 387 13.25 20.29 0.56
CA ARG A 387 13.15 18.90 0.97
C ARG A 387 12.83 18.77 2.45
N SER A 388 13.53 19.51 3.31
CA SER A 388 13.18 19.55 4.73
C SER A 388 11.76 20.05 4.95
N ARG A 389 11.32 21.04 4.16
CA ARG A 389 9.93 21.51 4.19
C ARG A 389 8.94 20.43 3.74
N PHE A 390 9.28 19.61 2.75
CA PHE A 390 8.45 18.50 2.29
C PHE A 390 8.13 17.52 3.43
N PHE A 391 9.15 17.01 4.13
CA PHE A 391 8.96 16.03 5.21
C PHE A 391 8.25 16.60 6.44
N THR A 392 8.32 17.91 6.66
CA THR A 392 7.59 18.61 7.74
C THR A 392 6.18 19.07 7.33
N CYS A 393 5.84 19.07 6.04
CA CYS A 393 4.49 19.41 5.55
C CYS A 393 3.65 18.18 5.18
N ALA A 394 4.29 17.12 4.65
CA ALA A 394 3.62 15.86 4.33
C ALA A 394 3.17 15.20 5.64
N LYS A 395 1.85 15.10 5.86
CA LYS A 395 1.28 14.56 7.10
C LYS A 395 -0.08 13.91 6.94
N TYR A 396 -0.38 12.99 7.84
CA TYR A 396 -1.69 12.39 8.06
C TYR A 396 -2.22 12.70 9.46
N CYS A 397 -3.55 12.77 9.58
CA CYS A 397 -4.25 12.64 10.84
C CYS A 397 -4.45 11.15 11.14
N ILE A 398 -3.87 10.67 12.23
CA ILE A 398 -3.94 9.27 12.67
C ILE A 398 -4.48 9.27 14.11
N GLY A 399 -5.61 8.63 14.35
CA GLY A 399 -6.24 8.57 15.68
C GLY A 399 -6.43 9.96 16.30
N GLY A 400 -6.91 10.92 15.51
CA GLY A 400 -7.14 12.31 15.92
C GLY A 400 -5.90 13.22 15.99
N ASN A 401 -4.69 12.70 15.75
CA ASN A 401 -3.45 13.47 15.88
C ASN A 401 -2.72 13.63 14.53
N GLU A 402 -2.13 14.80 14.28
CA GLU A 402 -1.34 15.02 13.06
C GLU A 402 0.09 14.47 13.20
N TYR A 403 0.50 13.64 12.25
CA TYR A 403 1.85 13.07 12.13
C TYR A 403 2.43 13.44 10.78
N THR A 404 3.46 14.29 10.79
CA THR A 404 4.33 14.52 9.62
C THR A 404 5.18 13.30 9.30
N ALA A 405 5.75 13.23 8.10
CA ALA A 405 6.74 12.19 7.79
C ALA A 405 7.91 12.22 8.79
N ASP A 406 8.37 13.42 9.17
CA ASP A 406 9.37 13.59 10.24
C ASP A 406 8.88 13.09 11.61
N ASP A 407 7.60 13.29 11.95
CA ASP A 407 6.99 12.78 13.19
C ASP A 407 6.91 11.25 13.20
N MET A 408 6.55 10.63 12.08
CA MET A 408 6.50 9.18 11.96
C MET A 408 7.88 8.55 12.11
N GLU A 409 8.87 9.08 11.40
CA GLU A 409 10.24 8.57 11.45
C GLU A 409 10.91 8.87 12.79
N ASN A 410 11.02 10.14 13.16
CA ASN A 410 11.83 10.57 14.29
C ASN A 410 11.07 10.52 15.62
N GLY A 411 9.79 10.86 15.57
CA GLY A 411 8.90 10.86 16.73
C GLY A 411 8.48 9.46 17.15
N VAL A 412 7.96 8.67 16.21
CA VAL A 412 7.41 7.34 16.52
C VAL A 412 8.47 6.25 16.38
N LEU A 413 8.98 6.01 15.17
CA LEU A 413 9.86 4.85 14.89
C LEU A 413 11.22 4.94 15.57
N ARG A 414 11.77 6.15 15.72
CA ARG A 414 13.05 6.39 16.41
C ARG A 414 12.93 6.62 17.92
N GLY A 415 11.74 6.47 18.50
CA GLY A 415 11.53 6.64 19.94
C GLY A 415 11.73 8.09 20.40
N ASN A 416 11.06 9.02 19.72
CA ASN A 416 11.09 10.47 19.98
C ASN A 416 12.51 11.07 19.95
N ARG A 417 13.30 10.69 18.96
CA ARG A 417 14.67 11.23 18.78
C ARG A 417 14.66 12.51 17.92
N PRO A 418 15.70 13.34 18.05
CA PRO A 418 15.89 14.48 17.17
C PRO A 418 16.09 14.05 15.71
N ALA A 419 15.50 14.78 14.77
CA ALA A 419 15.77 14.59 13.34
C ALA A 419 17.26 14.80 13.01
N ALA A 420 17.75 14.08 11.99
CA ALA A 420 19.13 14.22 11.52
C ALA A 420 19.42 15.59 10.88
N SER A 421 18.38 16.26 10.37
CA SER A 421 18.41 17.62 9.83
C SER A 421 18.52 18.71 10.88
N ASN A 422 18.33 18.39 12.17
CA ASN A 422 18.41 19.36 13.25
C ASN A 422 19.86 19.87 13.38
N ILE A 423 20.03 21.20 13.41
CA ILE A 423 21.33 21.86 13.53
C ILE A 423 22.14 21.37 14.74
N TRP A 424 21.49 21.02 15.85
CA TRP A 424 22.13 20.46 17.04
C TRP A 424 22.64 19.03 16.81
N SER A 425 21.92 18.21 16.04
CA SER A 425 22.38 16.88 15.60
C SER A 425 23.56 16.99 14.64
N ILE A 426 23.53 17.96 13.71
CA ILE A 426 24.60 18.23 12.74
C ILE A 426 25.89 18.72 13.45
N LEU A 427 25.75 19.52 14.51
CA LEU A 427 26.86 20.00 15.33
C LEU A 427 27.37 18.97 16.36
N GLY A 428 26.83 17.73 16.35
CA GLY A 428 27.26 16.68 17.26
C GLY A 428 26.83 16.89 18.72
N LEU A 429 25.76 17.66 18.95
CA LEU A 429 25.21 17.98 20.26
C LEU A 429 23.75 17.49 20.42
N PRO A 430 23.44 16.20 20.16
CA PRO A 430 22.07 15.67 20.17
C PRO A 430 21.37 15.79 21.54
N GLN A 431 22.14 15.89 22.62
CA GLN A 431 21.68 16.00 24.01
C GLN A 431 20.83 17.25 24.34
N PHE A 432 20.87 18.30 23.51
CA PHE A 432 20.07 19.52 23.73
C PHE A 432 18.72 19.51 23.03
N SER A 433 18.44 18.51 22.20
CA SER A 433 17.14 18.39 21.54
C SER A 433 16.21 17.51 22.39
N LYS A 434 15.00 18.01 22.65
CA LYS A 434 13.97 17.33 23.45
C LYS A 434 13.19 16.26 22.66
N GLY A 435 13.69 15.89 21.48
CA GLY A 435 12.98 15.01 20.54
C GLY A 435 11.98 15.77 19.67
N GLN A 436 11.27 15.02 18.83
CA GLN A 436 10.26 15.52 17.91
C GLN A 436 8.97 15.95 18.63
N PHE A 437 8.64 15.30 19.75
CA PHE A 437 7.53 15.57 20.65
C PHE A 437 8.08 16.11 22.00
N PRO A 438 8.53 17.38 22.04
CA PRO A 438 9.28 17.91 23.18
C PRO A 438 8.43 18.15 24.42
N HIS A 439 7.12 18.33 24.26
CA HIS A 439 6.18 18.56 25.35
C HIS A 439 5.68 17.22 25.91
N LYS A 440 5.75 17.03 27.24
CA LYS A 440 5.26 15.80 27.89
C LYS A 440 3.76 15.56 27.70
N ALA A 441 2.99 16.64 27.52
CA ALA A 441 1.56 16.59 27.27
C ALA A 441 1.19 16.37 25.79
N ASP A 442 2.18 16.21 24.90
CA ASP A 442 1.89 15.90 23.50
C ASP A 442 1.24 14.50 23.43
N PRO A 443 -0.02 14.39 22.95
CA PRO A 443 -0.77 13.13 22.92
C PRO A 443 -0.06 12.04 22.11
N ARG A 444 0.78 12.43 21.13
CA ARG A 444 1.51 11.49 20.27
C ARG A 444 2.61 10.74 21.02
N ARG A 445 2.98 11.17 22.24
CA ARG A 445 3.98 10.49 23.07
C ARG A 445 3.50 9.19 23.68
N VAL A 446 2.19 8.97 23.77
CA VAL A 446 1.61 7.75 24.36
C VAL A 446 2.04 6.51 23.57
N LYS A 447 2.30 6.66 22.27
CA LYS A 447 2.63 5.56 21.36
C LYS A 447 3.85 5.86 20.49
N VAL A 448 5.04 5.69 21.08
CA VAL A 448 6.33 5.73 20.39
C VAL A 448 7.02 4.37 20.51
N ALA A 449 7.91 4.02 19.58
CA ALA A 449 8.66 2.78 19.67
C ALA A 449 9.56 2.77 20.92
N ASP A 450 9.40 1.76 21.76
CA ASP A 450 10.19 1.61 23.00
C ASP A 450 11.66 1.28 22.71
N VAL A 451 11.88 0.53 21.63
CA VAL A 451 13.21 0.12 21.16
C VAL A 451 13.37 0.55 19.72
N LEU A 452 14.42 1.33 19.47
CA LEU A 452 14.81 1.66 18.09
C LEU A 452 15.39 0.42 17.41
N ASP A 453 14.81 0.06 16.29
CA ASP A 453 15.42 -0.84 15.30
C ASP A 453 16.11 -0.04 14.20
N PRO A 454 17.46 0.00 14.12
CA PRO A 454 18.15 0.83 13.13
C PRO A 454 17.91 0.39 11.68
N ARG A 455 17.37 -0.82 11.45
CA ARG A 455 17.04 -1.33 10.11
C ARG A 455 15.90 -0.56 9.44
N ILE A 456 15.10 0.21 10.20
CA ILE A 456 14.05 1.07 9.62
C ILE A 456 14.60 2.06 8.59
N HIS A 457 15.86 2.49 8.74
CA HIS A 457 16.53 3.41 7.80
C HIS A 457 16.69 2.83 6.39
N PHE A 458 16.50 1.53 6.23
CA PHE A 458 16.52 0.83 4.94
C PHE A 458 15.12 0.44 4.45
N ALA A 459 14.08 0.72 5.24
CA ALA A 459 12.69 0.39 4.95
C ALA A 459 11.84 1.60 4.58
N LEU A 460 12.32 2.81 4.89
CA LEU A 460 11.62 4.07 4.64
C LEU A 460 11.98 4.65 3.28
N VAL A 461 10.96 5.04 2.51
CA VAL A 461 11.09 5.57 1.15
C VAL A 461 11.24 7.08 1.20
N CYS A 462 12.26 7.58 0.51
CA CYS A 462 12.62 9.00 0.49
C CYS A 462 12.16 9.78 -0.76
N GLY A 463 11.58 9.11 -1.77
CA GLY A 463 11.27 9.70 -3.07
C GLY A 463 12.51 9.96 -3.97
N ALA A 464 13.67 9.45 -3.59
CA ALA A 464 14.91 9.49 -4.37
C ALA A 464 15.07 8.24 -5.24
N LYS A 465 15.84 8.33 -6.34
CA LYS A 465 16.14 7.18 -7.22
C LYS A 465 16.85 6.02 -6.53
N SER A 466 17.57 6.30 -5.45
CA SER A 466 18.34 5.32 -4.68
C SER A 466 17.54 4.64 -3.56
N CYS A 467 16.25 4.91 -3.38
CA CYS A 467 15.46 4.25 -2.33
C CYS A 467 15.11 2.80 -2.77
N PRO A 468 15.10 1.81 -1.84
CA PRO A 468 14.83 0.41 -2.15
C PRO A 468 13.36 0.16 -2.55
N PRO A 469 13.05 -1.00 -3.17
CA PRO A 469 11.66 -1.39 -3.47
C PRO A 469 10.79 -1.43 -2.21
N ILE A 470 9.55 -0.96 -2.32
CA ILE A 470 8.62 -0.87 -1.19
C ILE A 470 8.15 -2.27 -0.80
N LYS A 471 8.43 -2.67 0.45
CA LYS A 471 8.01 -3.96 1.01
C LYS A 471 6.76 -3.84 1.88
N LEU A 472 6.06 -4.96 2.03
CA LEU A 472 4.96 -5.14 2.97
C LEU A 472 5.53 -5.53 4.34
N TYR A 473 5.28 -4.70 5.36
CA TYR A 473 5.59 -5.01 6.75
C TYR A 473 4.30 -5.35 7.53
N THR A 474 4.23 -6.53 8.14
CA THR A 474 3.26 -6.92 9.18
C THR A 474 4.03 -7.23 10.46
N ALA A 475 3.32 -7.44 11.58
CA ALA A 475 3.97 -7.92 12.79
C ALA A 475 4.75 -9.23 12.58
N ASP A 476 4.17 -10.16 11.82
CA ASP A 476 4.75 -11.49 11.58
C ASP A 476 6.00 -11.47 10.70
N ASN A 477 6.09 -10.52 9.76
CA ASN A 477 7.20 -10.47 8.81
C ASN A 477 8.18 -9.32 9.06
N LEU A 478 7.96 -8.49 10.09
CA LEU A 478 8.73 -7.26 10.31
C LEU A 478 10.23 -7.54 10.39
N ASP A 479 10.64 -8.49 11.23
CA ASP A 479 12.06 -8.79 11.45
C ASP A 479 12.75 -9.29 10.17
N GLU A 480 12.13 -10.25 9.48
CA GLU A 480 12.64 -10.81 8.23
C GLU A 480 12.67 -9.75 7.11
N GLY A 481 11.63 -8.93 7.02
CA GLY A 481 11.53 -7.85 6.05
C GLY A 481 12.59 -6.78 6.26
N LEU A 482 12.83 -6.38 7.52
CA LEU A 482 13.86 -5.42 7.92
C LEU A 482 15.27 -6.00 7.73
N ASN A 483 15.50 -7.27 8.07
CA ASN A 483 16.76 -7.95 7.78
C ASN A 483 17.03 -7.99 6.28
N ALA A 484 16.06 -8.40 5.47
CA ALA A 484 16.21 -8.44 4.02
C ALA A 484 16.42 -7.05 3.41
N ALA A 485 15.84 -5.99 3.99
CA ALA A 485 16.12 -4.61 3.58
C ALA A 485 17.56 -4.20 3.94
N GLY A 486 18.02 -4.54 5.15
CA GLY A 486 19.38 -4.32 5.60
C GLY A 486 20.42 -5.04 4.76
N GLU A 487 20.22 -6.32 4.46
CA GLU A 487 21.12 -7.10 3.59
C GLU A 487 21.23 -6.49 2.19
N ALA A 488 20.09 -6.15 1.57
CA ALA A 488 20.07 -5.59 0.22
C ALA A 488 20.78 -4.22 0.16
N PHE A 489 20.50 -3.35 1.14
CA PHE A 489 21.12 -2.03 1.21
C PHE A 489 22.62 -2.14 1.52
N CYS A 490 23.00 -2.86 2.58
CA CYS A 490 24.38 -2.99 3.00
C CYS A 490 25.24 -3.69 1.94
N GLY A 491 24.72 -4.73 1.29
CA GLY A 491 25.43 -5.48 0.26
C GLY A 491 25.75 -4.68 -0.99
N SER A 492 24.97 -3.63 -1.31
CA SER A 492 25.20 -2.74 -2.45
C SER A 492 25.96 -1.46 -2.06
N GLU A 493 25.72 -0.94 -0.86
CA GLU A 493 26.23 0.36 -0.44
C GLU A 493 27.57 0.31 0.30
N ILE A 494 28.03 -0.85 0.77
CA ILE A 494 29.25 -0.96 1.57
C ILE A 494 30.37 -1.63 0.79
N GLU A 495 31.50 -0.92 0.70
CA GLU A 495 32.75 -1.45 0.17
C GLU A 495 33.81 -1.42 1.26
N VAL A 496 34.53 -2.52 1.41
CA VAL A 496 35.62 -2.66 2.36
C VAL A 496 36.91 -2.81 1.57
N ASP A 497 37.91 -2.01 1.93
CA ASP A 497 39.27 -2.12 1.41
C ASP A 497 40.19 -2.39 2.61
N LYS A 498 40.50 -3.66 2.83
CA LYS A 498 41.38 -4.08 3.93
C LYS A 498 42.78 -3.49 3.84
N VAL A 499 43.35 -3.38 2.64
CA VAL A 499 44.74 -2.95 2.43
C VAL A 499 44.89 -1.48 2.79
N GLN A 500 43.99 -0.64 2.28
CA GLN A 500 43.96 0.80 2.60
C GLN A 500 43.30 1.08 3.96
N ARG A 501 42.63 0.08 4.54
CA ARG A 501 41.91 0.16 5.81
C ARG A 501 40.79 1.20 5.75
N VAL A 502 40.10 1.21 4.61
CA VAL A 502 39.02 2.14 4.28
C VAL A 502 37.71 1.38 4.16
N VAL A 503 36.64 1.88 4.77
CA VAL A 503 35.27 1.43 4.52
C VAL A 503 34.51 2.56 3.84
N ARG A 504 33.99 2.31 2.64
CA ARG A 504 33.13 3.24 1.90
C ARG A 504 31.68 2.85 2.12
N MET A 505 30.83 3.80 2.52
CA MET A 505 29.43 3.52 2.85
C MET A 505 28.51 4.72 2.62
N SER A 506 27.19 4.50 2.59
CA SER A 506 26.20 5.57 2.46
C SER A 506 26.23 6.60 3.60
N LYS A 507 25.84 7.84 3.31
CA LYS A 507 25.69 8.94 4.29
C LYS A 507 24.61 8.67 5.36
N ILE A 508 23.73 7.68 5.17
CA ILE A 508 22.78 7.22 6.21
C ILE A 508 23.51 6.88 7.52
N PHE A 509 24.66 6.18 7.44
CA PHE A 509 25.48 5.84 8.60
C PHE A 509 26.18 7.04 9.26
N LYS A 510 26.20 8.20 8.57
CA LYS A 510 26.65 9.49 9.11
C LYS A 510 25.51 10.23 9.78
N TRP A 511 24.38 10.39 9.09
CA TRP A 511 23.22 11.17 9.58
C TRP A 511 22.58 10.54 10.80
N TYR A 512 22.47 9.21 10.81
CA TYR A 512 21.89 8.43 11.89
C TYR A 512 22.95 7.66 12.67
N ALA A 513 24.15 8.24 12.80
CA ALA A 513 25.30 7.63 13.47
C ALA A 513 24.94 6.97 14.82
N SER A 514 24.25 7.72 15.69
CA SER A 514 23.86 7.27 17.03
C SER A 514 22.87 6.10 17.05
N ASP A 515 22.20 5.84 15.92
CA ASP A 515 21.24 4.76 15.81
C ASP A 515 21.94 3.42 15.57
N PHE A 516 23.07 3.43 14.86
CA PHE A 516 23.82 2.20 14.52
C PHE A 516 24.89 1.80 15.55
N GLY A 517 25.18 2.66 16.54
CA GLY A 517 26.18 2.38 17.59
C GLY A 517 26.75 3.65 18.23
N ALA A 518 27.27 3.54 19.45
CA ALA A 518 27.75 4.70 20.22
C ALA A 518 29.06 5.27 19.66
N ASN A 519 29.81 4.48 18.91
CA ASN A 519 31.10 4.86 18.32
C ASN A 519 31.31 4.18 16.97
N GLN A 520 32.37 4.58 16.26
CA GLN A 520 32.69 4.03 14.95
C GLN A 520 32.81 2.50 14.93
N THR A 521 33.45 1.92 15.94
CA THR A 521 33.71 0.48 15.99
C THR A 521 32.42 -0.31 16.19
N GLU A 522 31.52 0.14 17.06
CA GLU A 522 30.20 -0.46 17.23
C GLU A 522 29.36 -0.37 15.96
N ARG A 523 29.35 0.79 15.29
CA ARG A 523 28.66 0.93 14.00
C ARG A 523 29.18 -0.05 12.95
N LEU A 524 30.50 -0.19 12.85
CA LEU A 524 31.11 -1.14 11.91
C LEU A 524 30.81 -2.60 12.29
N ARG A 525 30.78 -2.94 13.59
CA ARG A 525 30.36 -4.27 14.04
C ARG A 525 28.90 -4.56 13.72
N TRP A 526 28.03 -3.55 13.85
CA TRP A 526 26.61 -3.68 13.53
C TRP A 526 26.36 -4.03 12.06
N LEU A 527 27.27 -3.66 11.15
CA LEU A 527 27.17 -4.00 9.72
C LEU A 527 27.44 -5.47 9.41
N LEU A 528 28.23 -6.16 10.25
CA LEU A 528 28.72 -7.52 9.95
C LEU A 528 27.62 -8.52 9.57
N PRO A 529 26.46 -8.59 10.26
CA PRO A 529 25.39 -9.52 9.89
C PRO A 529 24.81 -9.30 8.48
N PHE A 530 24.98 -8.11 7.91
CA PHE A 530 24.42 -7.74 6.61
C PHE A 530 25.42 -7.85 5.45
N LEU A 531 26.67 -8.20 5.74
CA LEU A 531 27.71 -8.39 4.72
C LEU A 531 27.94 -9.88 4.45
N LYS A 532 28.28 -10.20 3.20
CA LYS A 532 28.58 -11.57 2.74
C LYS A 532 29.92 -11.60 1.98
N GLY A 533 30.55 -12.77 1.93
CA GLY A 533 31.79 -13.00 1.18
C GLY A 533 32.95 -12.09 1.59
N ARG A 534 33.68 -11.57 0.60
CA ARG A 534 34.91 -10.77 0.81
C ARG A 534 34.70 -9.58 1.74
N ALA A 535 33.61 -8.83 1.58
CA ALA A 535 33.36 -7.64 2.40
C ALA A 535 33.21 -7.99 3.89
N TYR A 536 32.54 -9.10 4.20
CA TYR A 536 32.42 -9.61 5.57
C TYR A 536 33.78 -9.98 6.15
N GLU A 537 34.54 -10.81 5.44
CA GLU A 537 35.85 -11.30 5.89
C GLU A 537 36.82 -10.14 6.15
N GLU A 538 36.90 -9.20 5.20
CA GLU A 538 37.76 -8.04 5.31
C GLU A 538 37.38 -7.13 6.48
N LEU A 539 36.08 -6.86 6.68
CA LEU A 539 35.64 -6.02 7.79
C LEU A 539 35.89 -6.70 9.14
N GLN A 540 35.65 -8.00 9.23
CA GLN A 540 35.88 -8.78 10.44
C GLN A 540 37.36 -8.75 10.83
N GLU A 541 38.28 -8.86 9.87
CA GLU A 541 39.72 -8.73 10.11
C GLU A 541 40.13 -7.32 10.52
N LEU A 542 39.61 -6.28 9.85
CA LEU A 542 39.88 -4.89 10.21
C LEU A 542 39.45 -4.59 11.66
N LEU A 543 38.34 -5.17 12.11
CA LEU A 543 37.80 -4.99 13.47
C LEU A 543 38.56 -5.77 14.55
N LYS A 544 39.34 -6.80 14.19
CA LYS A 544 40.26 -7.49 15.11
C LYS A 544 41.52 -6.68 15.38
N GLY A 545 41.93 -5.84 14.41
CA GLY A 545 43.11 -4.99 14.53
C GLY A 545 42.92 -3.82 15.51
N ARG A 546 44.01 -3.32 16.08
CA ARG A 546 44.01 -2.12 16.96
C ARG A 546 44.19 -0.80 16.22
N HIS A 547 44.34 -0.85 14.91
CA HIS A 547 44.68 0.32 14.11
C HIS A 547 43.41 1.09 13.67
N THR A 548 43.54 2.38 13.38
CA THR A 548 42.40 3.23 12.96
C THR A 548 41.82 2.84 11.61
N ILE A 549 40.50 2.62 11.52
CA ILE A 549 39.79 2.38 10.25
C ILE A 549 39.28 3.72 9.72
N LYS A 550 39.52 4.04 8.45
CA LYS A 550 39.02 5.27 7.82
C LYS A 550 37.64 5.02 7.20
N ILE A 551 36.65 5.85 7.51
CA ILE A 551 35.35 5.82 6.83
C ILE A 551 35.28 6.91 5.77
N VAL A 552 34.83 6.55 4.57
CA VAL A 552 34.54 7.48 3.48
C VAL A 552 33.07 7.36 3.13
N TYR A 553 32.32 8.45 3.21
CA TYR A 553 30.90 8.43 2.87
C TYR A 553 30.69 8.68 1.37
N LYS A 554 29.91 7.82 0.72
CA LYS A 554 29.53 7.94 -0.70
C LYS A 554 28.64 9.17 -0.90
N GLU A 555 28.69 9.77 -2.09
CA GLU A 555 27.71 10.78 -2.48
C GLU A 555 26.35 10.13 -2.65
N TYR A 556 25.30 10.79 -2.14
CA TYR A 556 23.94 10.27 -2.17
C TYR A 556 23.17 11.00 -3.26
N ASP A 557 22.62 10.26 -4.23
CA ASP A 557 21.85 10.86 -5.32
C ASP A 557 20.46 11.26 -4.80
N TRP A 558 20.32 12.55 -4.53
CA TRP A 558 19.08 13.15 -4.09
C TRP A 558 18.13 13.50 -5.26
N SER A 559 18.45 13.10 -6.48
CA SER A 559 17.54 13.30 -7.61
C SER A 559 16.24 12.54 -7.38
N VAL A 560 15.13 13.22 -7.69
CA VAL A 560 13.79 12.69 -7.50
C VAL A 560 13.57 11.54 -8.47
N ASN A 561 12.91 10.47 -8.02
CA ASN A 561 12.48 9.37 -8.86
C ASN A 561 11.23 9.73 -9.70
N SER A 562 11.22 10.88 -10.37
CA SER A 562 10.13 11.30 -11.26
C SER A 562 10.56 11.28 -12.72
N SER A 563 9.66 10.88 -13.60
CA SER A 563 9.79 10.91 -15.07
C SER A 563 9.17 12.16 -15.67
#